data_AF-A0A7C1D8W2-F1
#
_entry.id   AF-A0A7C1D8W2-F1
#
_cell.length_a   1.000
_cell.length_b   1.000
_cell.length_c   1.000
_cell.angle_alpha   90.00
_cell.angle_beta   90.00
_cell.angle_gamma   90.00
#
_symmetry.space_group_name_H-M   'P 1'
#
loop_
_entity.id
_entity.type
_entity.pdbx_description
1 polymer ?
#
loop_
_entity_poly.entity_id
_entity_poly.type
_entity_poly.pdbx_seq_one_letter_code
_entity_poly.pdbx_strand_id
1 'polypeptide(L)'
;MPSHKNSFKRIYFSGAVYYVVIKTKNNYPYFKEKIFCDLFIENLKICKQLKGFKLFAFSIIYDHINLMIEPNNQFNISKIIKSLKENAARNINIIMGYTLKQNSPLFVGETTSFRLRRMRMRLFNLFKGNFEDFYGNKINIELYKDCFFEKFGDQNPYSKFKWQISFYDHYIRFHDNHLKKEKDWDYHYDYTVYNHLKHGLPDNWKYTSLNYPELIDLIEK
;
A
#
# COMPACT_ATOMS: atom_id res chain seq x y z
N MET A 1 -19.97 25.58 -13.13
CA MET A 1 -20.15 24.37 -13.96
C MET A 1 -19.88 23.14 -13.09
N PRO A 2 -20.81 22.18 -12.94
CA PRO A 2 -20.52 20.95 -12.23
C PRO A 2 -19.71 20.05 -13.15
N SER A 3 -18.42 19.88 -12.85
CA SER A 3 -17.59 18.88 -13.50
C SER A 3 -18.16 17.50 -13.20
N HIS A 4 -18.75 16.85 -14.20
CA HIS A 4 -19.10 15.43 -14.13
C HIS A 4 -17.82 14.63 -13.88
N LYS A 5 -17.57 14.26 -12.62
CA LYS A 5 -16.62 13.19 -12.31
C LYS A 5 -17.26 11.91 -12.82
N ASN A 6 -16.90 11.50 -14.03
CA ASN A 6 -17.06 10.11 -14.47
C ASN A 6 -16.21 9.23 -13.56
N SER A 7 -16.72 8.92 -12.37
CA SER A 7 -16.21 7.79 -11.61
C SER A 7 -16.69 6.55 -12.34
N PHE A 8 -15.84 5.99 -13.19
CA PHE A 8 -16.08 4.66 -13.73
C PHE A 8 -16.47 3.73 -12.57
N LYS A 9 -17.64 3.10 -12.66
CA LYS A 9 -18.10 2.16 -11.62
C LYS A 9 -17.14 0.98 -11.61
N ARG A 10 -16.51 0.71 -10.47
CA ARG A 10 -15.64 -0.46 -10.30
C ARG A 10 -16.48 -1.73 -10.35
N ILE A 11 -16.04 -2.68 -11.17
CA ILE A 11 -16.65 -3.99 -11.31
C ILE A 11 -15.82 -4.96 -10.47
N TYR A 12 -16.48 -5.77 -9.65
CA TYR A 12 -15.82 -6.73 -8.78
C TYR A 12 -16.24 -8.15 -9.15
N PHE A 13 -15.26 -8.97 -9.54
CA PHE A 13 -15.41 -10.40 -9.73
C PHE A 13 -14.66 -11.16 -8.63
N SER A 14 -15.19 -12.32 -8.23
CA SER A 14 -14.49 -13.24 -7.34
C SER A 14 -13.36 -13.94 -8.09
N GLY A 15 -12.21 -14.16 -7.45
CA GLY A 15 -11.01 -14.76 -8.08
C GLY A 15 -10.32 -13.88 -9.13
N ALA A 16 -10.73 -12.61 -9.26
CA ALA A 16 -10.17 -11.70 -10.24
C ALA A 16 -8.88 -11.04 -9.76
N VAL A 17 -7.89 -10.96 -10.64
CA VAL A 17 -6.66 -10.20 -10.38
C VAL A 17 -6.79 -8.79 -10.94
N TYR A 18 -6.44 -7.80 -10.13
CA TYR A 18 -6.49 -6.38 -10.49
C TYR A 18 -5.07 -5.81 -10.52
N TYR A 19 -4.71 -5.21 -11.66
CA TYR A 19 -3.61 -4.27 -11.73
C TYR A 19 -4.08 -2.91 -11.19
N VAL A 20 -3.36 -2.36 -10.21
CA VAL A 20 -3.73 -1.14 -9.50
C VAL A 20 -2.58 -0.16 -9.48
N VAL A 21 -2.89 1.12 -9.73
CA VAL A 21 -1.94 2.24 -9.57
C VAL A 21 -2.47 3.24 -8.56
N ILE A 22 -1.68 3.48 -7.50
CA ILE A 22 -1.92 4.55 -6.52
C ILE A 22 -0.88 5.65 -6.68
N LYS A 23 -1.32 6.90 -6.87
CA LYS A 23 -0.44 8.05 -7.08
C LYS A 23 -0.48 9.02 -5.90
N THR A 24 0.67 9.61 -5.58
CA THR A 24 0.79 10.75 -4.68
C THR A 24 0.09 11.97 -5.27
N LYS A 25 -0.39 12.88 -4.42
CA LYS A 25 -1.07 14.09 -4.88
C LYS A 25 -0.13 14.92 -5.74
N ASN A 26 -0.60 15.34 -6.92
CA ASN A 26 0.16 16.10 -7.90
C ASN A 26 1.48 15.42 -8.33
N ASN A 27 1.56 14.09 -8.25
CA ASN A 27 2.76 13.31 -8.60
C ASN A 27 4.00 13.77 -7.81
N TYR A 28 3.80 14.21 -6.57
CA TYR A 28 4.90 14.68 -5.72
C TYR A 28 5.81 13.50 -5.32
N PRO A 29 7.14 13.58 -5.53
CA PRO A 29 8.03 12.43 -5.50
C PRO A 29 8.46 12.01 -4.07
N TYR A 30 7.50 11.76 -3.17
CA TYR A 30 7.78 11.38 -1.78
C TYR A 30 8.66 10.12 -1.68
N PHE A 31 8.47 9.14 -2.55
CA PHE A 31 9.21 7.87 -2.53
C PHE A 31 10.64 7.97 -3.10
N LYS A 32 11.14 9.18 -3.36
CA LYS A 32 12.61 9.39 -3.40
C LYS A 32 13.24 9.10 -2.05
N GLU A 33 12.49 9.35 -0.97
CA GLU A 33 12.93 9.03 0.37
C GLU A 33 12.73 7.54 0.67
N LYS A 34 13.84 6.86 0.93
CA LYS A 34 13.87 5.42 1.20
C LYS A 34 13.01 5.06 2.41
N ILE A 35 13.02 5.90 3.45
CA ILE A 35 12.25 5.67 4.68
C ILE A 35 10.74 5.55 4.42
N PHE A 36 10.21 6.28 3.43
CA PHE A 36 8.80 6.21 3.06
C PHE A 36 8.49 4.96 2.22
N CYS A 37 9.46 4.49 1.44
CA CYS A 37 9.36 3.23 0.71
C CYS A 37 9.36 2.04 1.68
N ASP A 38 10.33 1.97 2.60
CA ASP A 38 10.42 0.92 3.62
C ASP A 38 9.14 0.89 4.48
N LEU A 39 8.66 2.07 4.90
CA LEU A 39 7.40 2.17 5.64
C LEU A 39 6.20 1.65 4.82
N PHE A 40 6.14 1.95 3.52
CA PHE A 40 5.05 1.46 2.68
C PHE A 40 5.08 -0.07 2.57
N ILE A 41 6.25 -0.68 2.42
CA ILE A 41 6.40 -2.14 2.41
C ILE A 41 5.88 -2.76 3.70
N GLU A 42 6.20 -2.19 4.86
CA GLU A 42 5.68 -2.67 6.14
C GLU A 42 4.15 -2.54 6.25
N ASN A 43 3.59 -1.43 5.74
CA ASN A 43 2.13 -1.28 5.64
C ASN A 43 1.52 -2.31 4.67
N LEU A 44 2.21 -2.66 3.59
CA LEU A 44 1.75 -3.65 2.61
C LEU A 44 1.72 -5.05 3.21
N LYS A 45 2.80 -5.46 3.91
CA LYS A 45 2.90 -6.73 4.66
C LYS A 45 1.74 -6.88 5.65
N ILE A 46 1.56 -5.88 6.51
CA ILE A 46 0.49 -5.90 7.51
C ILE A 46 -0.87 -5.92 6.82
N CYS A 47 -1.10 -5.08 5.82
CA CYS A 47 -2.39 -5.05 5.13
C CYS A 47 -2.72 -6.38 4.46
N LYS A 48 -1.73 -7.06 3.86
CA LYS A 48 -1.86 -8.39 3.28
C LYS A 48 -2.27 -9.41 4.34
N GLN A 49 -1.58 -9.45 5.48
CA GLN A 49 -1.93 -10.33 6.61
C GLN A 49 -3.35 -10.06 7.14
N LEU A 50 -3.70 -8.80 7.34
CA LEU A 50 -4.99 -8.39 7.92
C LEU A 50 -6.19 -8.67 7.01
N LYS A 51 -5.98 -8.55 5.69
CA LYS A 51 -7.05 -8.63 4.70
C LYS A 51 -7.04 -9.89 3.89
N GLY A 52 -5.98 -10.71 3.98
CA GLY A 52 -5.88 -12.01 3.31
C GLY A 52 -6.06 -11.95 1.80
N PHE A 53 -5.50 -10.94 1.12
CA PHE A 53 -5.48 -10.88 -0.35
C PHE A 53 -4.21 -11.53 -0.90
N LYS A 54 -4.26 -12.02 -2.14
CA LYS A 54 -3.05 -12.44 -2.86
C LYS A 54 -2.41 -11.23 -3.55
N LEU A 55 -1.09 -11.15 -3.50
CA LEU A 55 -0.26 -10.11 -4.09
C LEU A 55 0.74 -10.80 -5.01
N PHE A 56 0.68 -10.50 -6.30
CA PHE A 56 1.51 -11.18 -7.30
C PHE A 56 2.70 -10.36 -7.77
N ALA A 57 2.58 -9.04 -7.75
CA ALA A 57 3.66 -8.13 -8.10
C ALA A 57 3.44 -6.77 -7.47
N PHE A 58 4.53 -6.05 -7.25
CA PHE A 58 4.48 -4.63 -6.93
C PHE A 58 5.74 -3.89 -7.38
N SER A 59 5.61 -2.58 -7.56
CA SER A 59 6.74 -1.67 -7.69
C SER A 59 6.38 -0.32 -7.10
N ILE A 60 7.23 0.18 -6.21
CA ILE A 60 7.17 1.55 -5.71
C ILE A 60 8.07 2.38 -6.61
N ILE A 61 7.56 3.47 -7.15
CA ILE A 61 8.37 4.50 -7.78
C ILE A 61 8.13 5.85 -7.09
N TYR A 62 8.93 6.86 -7.45
CA TYR A 62 9.03 8.12 -6.69
C TYR A 62 7.69 8.78 -6.36
N ASP A 63 6.71 8.74 -7.24
CA ASP A 63 5.42 9.41 -7.08
C ASP A 63 4.22 8.45 -7.09
N HIS A 64 4.39 7.16 -7.36
CA HIS A 64 3.30 6.19 -7.44
C HIS A 64 3.73 4.76 -7.20
N ILE A 65 2.74 3.89 -7.00
CA ILE A 65 2.94 2.48 -6.69
C ILE A 65 2.01 1.66 -7.57
N ASN A 66 2.58 0.62 -8.18
CA ASN A 66 1.86 -0.38 -8.95
C ASN A 66 1.72 -1.67 -8.14
N LEU A 67 0.56 -2.31 -8.21
CA LEU A 67 0.22 -3.52 -7.46
C LEU A 67 -0.57 -4.48 -8.36
N MET A 68 -0.31 -5.78 -8.27
CA MET A 68 -1.17 -6.83 -8.83
C MET A 68 -1.78 -7.63 -7.68
N ILE A 69 -3.09 -7.46 -7.47
CA ILE A 69 -3.79 -7.97 -6.28
C ILE A 69 -5.00 -8.81 -6.68
N GLU A 70 -5.16 -9.98 -6.07
CA GLU A 70 -6.42 -10.72 -6.01
C GLU A 70 -7.07 -10.50 -4.64
N PRO A 71 -8.17 -9.74 -4.57
CA PRO A 71 -8.95 -9.60 -3.34
C PRO A 71 -9.60 -10.94 -2.98
N ASN A 72 -9.89 -11.11 -1.69
CA ASN A 72 -10.73 -12.22 -1.25
C ASN A 72 -12.22 -11.83 -1.16
N ASN A 73 -13.04 -12.81 -0.78
CA ASN A 73 -14.50 -12.64 -0.66
C ASN A 73 -14.92 -11.60 0.39
N GLN A 74 -14.09 -11.33 1.40
CA GLN A 74 -14.42 -10.40 2.49
C GLN A 74 -14.06 -8.94 2.16
N PHE A 75 -12.94 -8.73 1.47
CA PHE A 75 -12.38 -7.42 1.20
C PHE A 75 -12.12 -7.21 -0.29
N ASN A 76 -13.01 -6.45 -0.94
CA ASN A 76 -12.77 -5.99 -2.30
C ASN A 76 -11.56 -5.04 -2.41
N ILE A 77 -11.09 -4.82 -3.65
CA ILE A 77 -9.90 -4.00 -3.93
C ILE A 77 -10.02 -2.57 -3.36
N SER A 78 -11.20 -1.95 -3.42
CA SER A 78 -11.43 -0.62 -2.83
C SER A 78 -11.17 -0.59 -1.32
N LYS A 79 -11.61 -1.62 -0.58
CA LYS A 79 -11.35 -1.74 0.87
C LYS A 79 -9.88 -2.00 1.16
N ILE A 80 -9.17 -2.72 0.29
CA ILE A 80 -7.72 -2.98 0.42
C ILE A 80 -6.94 -1.68 0.22
N ILE A 81 -7.13 -1.04 -0.93
CA ILE A 81 -6.42 0.19 -1.32
C ILE A 81 -6.72 1.34 -0.35
N LYS A 82 -7.97 1.47 0.12
CA LYS A 82 -8.30 2.47 1.14
C LYS A 82 -7.45 2.30 2.40
N SER A 83 -7.31 1.08 2.93
CA SER A 83 -6.52 0.85 4.15
C SER A 83 -5.03 1.08 3.93
N LEU A 84 -4.47 0.64 2.79
CA LEU A 84 -3.08 0.93 2.44
C LEU A 84 -2.83 2.44 2.41
N LYS A 85 -3.66 3.18 1.68
CA LYS A 85 -3.54 4.64 1.54
C LYS A 85 -3.67 5.35 2.89
N GLU A 86 -4.66 4.99 3.69
CA GLU A 86 -4.90 5.62 5.00
C GLU A 86 -3.77 5.36 5.99
N ASN A 87 -3.26 4.13 6.06
CA ASN A 87 -2.21 3.79 7.01
C ASN A 87 -0.85 4.37 6.59
N ALA A 88 -0.49 4.25 5.30
CA ALA A 88 0.73 4.88 4.79
C ALA A 88 0.70 6.41 4.97
N ALA A 89 -0.38 7.08 4.57
CA ALA A 89 -0.46 8.53 4.71
C ALA A 89 -0.42 8.98 6.17
N ARG A 90 -1.05 8.23 7.09
CA ARG A 90 -0.98 8.54 8.52
C ARG A 90 0.44 8.41 9.04
N ASN A 91 1.09 7.27 8.79
CA ASN A 91 2.40 6.96 9.35
C ASN A 91 3.47 7.89 8.78
N ILE A 92 3.49 8.15 7.47
CA ILE A 92 4.41 9.11 6.84
C ILE A 92 4.20 10.52 7.44
N ASN A 93 2.96 10.97 7.60
CA ASN A 93 2.71 12.30 8.18
C ASN A 93 3.13 12.40 9.65
N ILE A 94 3.03 11.31 10.43
CA ILE A 94 3.55 11.28 11.80
C ILE A 94 5.07 11.37 11.81
N ILE A 95 5.75 10.60 10.94
CA ILE A 95 7.21 10.63 10.79
C ILE A 95 7.70 12.04 10.43
N MET A 96 6.99 12.70 9.52
CA MET A 96 7.25 14.07 9.08
C MET A 96 6.82 15.16 10.09
N GLY A 97 6.32 14.80 11.28
CA GLY A 97 5.90 15.77 12.30
C GLY A 97 4.57 16.49 12.04
N TYR A 98 3.79 16.13 11.00
CA TYR A 98 2.50 16.76 10.67
C TYR A 98 1.31 16.29 11.54
N THR A 99 1.55 15.82 12.75
CA THR A 99 0.52 15.24 13.62
C THR A 99 -0.54 16.28 14.00
N LEU A 100 -1.80 15.84 14.06
CA LEU A 100 -2.99 16.65 14.32
C LEU A 100 -2.87 17.40 15.66
N LYS A 101 -3.17 18.71 15.66
CA LYS A 101 -3.10 19.65 16.81
C LYS A 101 -3.30 18.99 18.18
N GLN A 102 -2.37 19.26 19.11
CA GLN A 102 -2.42 18.84 20.51
C GLN A 102 -3.67 19.32 21.28
N ASN A 103 -4.45 20.27 20.75
CA ASN A 103 -5.68 20.80 21.37
C ASN A 103 -6.99 20.14 20.88
N SER A 104 -6.91 18.93 20.32
CA SER A 104 -8.09 18.09 20.12
C SER A 104 -8.27 17.19 21.35
N PRO A 105 -9.48 17.07 21.95
CA PRO A 105 -9.72 16.22 23.14
C PRO A 105 -9.40 14.73 22.94
N LEU A 106 -9.03 14.32 21.73
CA LEU A 106 -8.81 12.95 21.29
C LEU A 106 -7.38 12.43 21.58
N PHE A 107 -6.54 13.24 22.25
CA PHE A 107 -5.13 12.94 22.55
C PHE A 107 -4.82 12.62 24.02
N VAL A 108 -5.79 12.10 24.77
CA VAL A 108 -5.48 11.31 25.97
C VAL A 108 -5.59 9.85 25.59
N GLY A 109 -4.49 9.18 25.21
CA GLY A 109 -4.33 7.71 25.24
C GLY A 109 -5.37 6.82 24.53
N GLU A 110 -6.40 7.37 23.91
CA GLU A 110 -7.66 6.67 23.67
C GLU A 110 -7.90 6.44 22.20
N THR A 111 -7.47 7.26 21.23
CA THR A 111 -7.81 7.00 19.81
C THR A 111 -6.84 6.05 19.10
N THR A 112 -5.54 6.16 19.37
CA THR A 112 -4.56 5.16 18.96
C THR A 112 -4.92 3.84 19.61
N SER A 113 -5.29 3.85 20.90
CA SER A 113 -5.77 2.64 21.58
C SER A 113 -7.16 2.22 21.12
N PHE A 114 -8.10 3.07 20.68
CA PHE A 114 -9.46 2.66 20.26
C PHE A 114 -9.46 2.05 18.86
N ARG A 115 -8.70 2.62 17.91
CA ARG A 115 -8.53 2.02 16.59
C ARG A 115 -7.60 0.82 16.62
N LEU A 116 -6.51 0.87 17.39
CA LEU A 116 -5.72 -0.33 17.65
C LEU A 116 -6.54 -1.35 18.44
N ARG A 117 -7.46 -0.99 19.35
CA ARG A 117 -8.36 -1.90 20.08
C ARG A 117 -9.43 -2.47 19.17
N ARG A 118 -9.99 -1.68 18.24
CA ARG A 118 -10.95 -2.17 17.25
C ARG A 118 -10.27 -3.05 16.20
N MET A 119 -9.05 -2.72 15.78
CA MET A 119 -8.19 -3.62 15.00
C MET A 119 -7.87 -4.86 15.83
N ARG A 120 -7.36 -4.72 17.05
CA ARG A 120 -6.98 -5.79 17.98
C ARG A 120 -8.15 -6.71 18.32
N MET A 121 -9.38 -6.19 18.40
CA MET A 121 -10.61 -6.99 18.55
C MET A 121 -10.97 -7.72 17.26
N ARG A 122 -10.89 -7.05 16.10
CA ARG A 122 -11.03 -7.74 14.80
C ARG A 122 -9.98 -8.82 14.62
N LEU A 123 -8.76 -8.55 15.08
CA LEU A 123 -7.60 -9.41 14.97
C LEU A 123 -7.62 -10.56 15.95
N PHE A 124 -8.08 -10.31 17.19
CA PHE A 124 -8.42 -11.34 18.17
C PHE A 124 -9.34 -12.37 17.53
N ASN A 125 -10.40 -11.89 16.85
CA ASN A 125 -11.37 -12.74 16.19
C ASN A 125 -10.81 -13.43 14.93
N LEU A 126 -10.00 -12.74 14.12
CA LEU A 126 -9.40 -13.32 12.89
C LEU A 126 -8.32 -14.36 13.20
N PHE A 127 -7.45 -14.09 14.18
CA PHE A 127 -6.34 -14.96 14.57
C PHE A 127 -6.70 -15.92 15.72
N LYS A 128 -7.98 -16.06 16.05
CA LYS A 128 -8.48 -16.94 17.12
C LYS A 128 -7.69 -16.84 18.45
N GLY A 129 -7.23 -15.63 18.80
CA GLY A 129 -6.48 -15.39 20.03
C GLY A 129 -4.96 -15.60 19.97
N ASN A 130 -4.36 -16.00 18.83
CA ASN A 130 -2.90 -16.07 18.69
C ASN A 130 -2.30 -14.67 18.45
N PHE A 131 -1.88 -14.02 19.53
CA PHE A 131 -1.35 -12.65 19.50
C PHE A 131 0.15 -12.54 19.25
N GLU A 132 0.93 -13.59 19.48
CA GLU A 132 2.39 -13.53 19.33
C GLU A 132 2.81 -13.20 17.88
N ASP A 133 2.13 -13.78 16.89
CA ASP A 133 2.31 -13.48 15.47
C ASP A 133 2.01 -12.00 15.14
N PHE A 134 1.18 -11.33 15.93
CA PHE A 134 0.79 -9.93 15.71
C PHE A 134 1.75 -8.94 16.39
N TYR A 135 2.28 -9.26 17.57
CA TYR A 135 3.20 -8.35 18.29
C TYR A 135 4.56 -8.23 17.62
N GLY A 136 5.02 -9.27 16.90
CA GLY A 136 6.22 -9.18 16.05
C GLY A 136 6.08 -8.26 14.83
N ASN A 137 4.85 -7.89 14.45
CA ASN A 137 4.53 -7.16 13.21
C ASN A 137 4.11 -5.68 13.44
N LYS A 138 4.44 -5.08 14.58
CA LYS A 138 4.13 -3.67 14.83
C LYS A 138 5.17 -2.77 14.17
N ILE A 139 4.72 -1.87 13.28
CA ILE A 139 5.58 -0.80 12.75
C ILE A 139 6.09 0.06 13.92
N ASN A 140 7.41 0.09 14.11
CA ASN A 140 8.05 0.96 15.09
C ASN A 140 8.15 2.38 14.55
N ILE A 141 7.06 3.15 14.64
CA ILE A 141 6.99 4.51 14.12
C ILE A 141 8.04 5.44 14.73
N GLU A 142 8.47 5.18 15.98
CA GLU A 142 9.47 6.02 16.63
C GLU A 142 10.84 5.85 15.97
N LEU A 143 11.26 4.62 15.69
CA LEU A 143 12.47 4.36 14.93
C LEU A 143 12.48 5.08 13.57
N TYR A 144 11.34 5.08 12.85
CA TYR A 144 11.24 5.78 11.57
C TYR A 144 11.27 7.31 11.74
N LYS A 145 10.76 7.87 12.84
CA LYS A 145 10.91 9.29 13.14
C LYS A 145 12.35 9.64 13.46
N ASP A 146 13.02 8.83 14.28
CA ASP A 146 14.40 9.05 14.69
C ASP A 146 15.31 9.07 13.46
N CYS A 147 15.22 8.05 12.59
CA CYS A 147 15.98 8.03 11.34
C CYS A 147 15.64 9.19 10.39
N PHE A 148 14.39 9.65 10.37
CA PHE A 148 14.00 10.81 9.57
C PHE A 148 14.60 12.10 10.15
N PHE A 149 14.53 12.27 11.47
CA PHE A 149 15.07 13.40 12.21
C PHE A 149 16.60 13.45 12.14
N GLU A 150 17.29 12.34 12.26
CA GLU A 150 18.75 12.26 12.07
C GLU A 150 19.17 12.78 10.69
N LYS A 151 18.36 12.52 9.65
CA LYS A 151 18.67 12.93 8.28
C LYS A 151 18.32 14.40 7.98
N PHE A 152 17.21 14.89 8.52
CA PHE A 152 16.65 16.20 8.13
C PHE A 152 16.65 17.25 9.26
N GLY A 153 16.95 16.84 10.49
CA GLY A 153 16.85 17.66 11.69
C GLY A 153 15.44 18.23 11.88
N ASP A 154 15.38 19.47 12.39
CA ASP A 154 14.13 20.21 12.58
C ASP A 154 13.51 20.71 11.27
N GLN A 155 14.25 20.67 10.16
CA GLN A 155 13.77 21.15 8.86
C GLN A 155 13.11 20.00 8.10
N ASN A 156 11.78 20.01 8.04
CA ASN A 156 11.06 19.07 7.17
C ASN A 156 10.98 19.60 5.72
N PRO A 157 11.70 19.01 4.75
CA PRO A 157 11.69 19.48 3.36
C PRO A 157 10.43 19.05 2.60
N TYR A 158 9.63 18.16 3.16
CA TYR A 158 8.46 17.58 2.51
C TYR A 158 7.18 18.30 2.95
N SER A 159 6.32 18.63 1.99
CA SER A 159 4.96 19.06 2.31
C SER A 159 4.15 17.91 2.93
N LYS A 160 3.01 18.22 3.57
CA LYS A 160 2.14 17.20 4.16
C LYS A 160 1.73 16.14 3.12
N PHE A 161 2.04 14.88 3.40
CA PHE A 161 1.82 13.75 2.51
C PHE A 161 0.33 13.57 2.23
N LYS A 162 0.00 13.45 0.95
CA LYS A 162 -1.36 13.21 0.44
C LYS A 162 -1.30 12.29 -0.76
N TRP A 163 -2.25 11.36 -0.84
CA TRP A 163 -2.53 10.63 -2.07
C TRP A 163 -3.43 11.42 -3.00
N GLN A 164 -3.45 11.08 -4.30
CA GLN A 164 -4.61 11.39 -5.14
C GLN A 164 -5.88 10.73 -4.56
N ILE A 165 -7.05 11.30 -4.86
CA ILE A 165 -8.32 10.86 -4.26
C ILE A 165 -8.63 9.41 -4.67
N SER A 166 -8.60 9.13 -5.97
CA SER A 166 -8.88 7.80 -6.51
C SER A 166 -7.61 6.95 -6.63
N PHE A 167 -7.76 5.79 -7.25
CA PHE A 167 -6.71 4.94 -7.78
C PHE A 167 -7.18 4.44 -9.15
N TYR A 168 -6.24 4.09 -10.01
CA TYR A 168 -6.53 3.38 -11.25
C TYR A 168 -6.59 1.88 -10.95
N ASP A 169 -7.53 1.18 -11.56
CA ASP A 169 -7.62 -0.26 -11.52
C ASP A 169 -7.99 -0.83 -12.89
N HIS A 170 -7.40 -1.98 -13.22
CA HIS A 170 -7.68 -2.77 -14.40
C HIS A 170 -7.81 -4.24 -14.00
N TYR A 171 -8.92 -4.86 -14.36
CA TYR A 171 -9.09 -6.30 -14.18
C TYR A 171 -8.31 -7.06 -15.27
N ILE A 172 -7.37 -7.90 -14.85
CA ILE A 172 -6.57 -8.76 -15.72
C ILE A 172 -7.43 -9.96 -16.11
N ARG A 173 -7.73 -10.08 -17.40
CA ARG A 173 -8.68 -11.08 -17.91
C ARG A 173 -7.98 -12.38 -18.22
N PHE A 174 -8.43 -13.45 -17.57
CA PHE A 174 -8.10 -14.83 -17.95
C PHE A 174 -9.29 -15.38 -18.76
N HIS A 175 -9.36 -15.23 -20.09
CA HIS A 175 -10.40 -15.93 -20.86
C HIS A 175 -9.93 -16.46 -22.23
N ASP A 176 -10.14 -17.78 -22.37
CA ASP A 176 -10.58 -18.58 -23.51
C ASP A 176 -10.07 -18.24 -24.92
N ASN A 177 -8.88 -18.75 -25.23
CA ASN A 177 -8.66 -19.80 -26.23
C ASN A 177 -7.17 -19.86 -26.60
N HIS A 178 -6.57 -21.00 -26.27
CA HIS A 178 -5.38 -21.66 -26.79
C HIS A 178 -4.02 -20.95 -27.01
N LEU A 179 -3.87 -19.62 -27.08
CA LEU A 179 -2.55 -19.01 -27.38
C LEU A 179 -2.26 -17.63 -26.73
N LYS A 180 -3.18 -17.06 -25.93
CA LYS A 180 -3.06 -15.70 -25.35
C LYS A 180 -2.98 -15.64 -23.81
N LYS A 181 -3.05 -16.79 -23.11
CA LYS A 181 -3.14 -16.91 -21.64
C LYS A 181 -1.94 -16.29 -20.91
N GLU A 182 -0.73 -16.55 -21.40
CA GLU A 182 0.53 -16.10 -20.79
C GLU A 182 0.78 -14.60 -21.05
N LYS A 183 0.40 -14.09 -22.23
CA LYS A 183 0.78 -12.73 -22.65
C LYS A 183 0.20 -11.59 -21.81
N ASP A 184 -1.07 -11.62 -21.42
CA ASP A 184 -1.66 -10.49 -20.66
C ASP A 184 -1.16 -10.47 -19.21
N TRP A 185 -1.09 -11.66 -18.60
CA TRP A 185 -0.50 -11.83 -17.28
C TRP A 185 0.97 -11.43 -17.26
N ASP A 186 1.81 -12.04 -18.11
CA ASP A 186 3.24 -11.80 -18.17
C ASP A 186 3.51 -10.34 -18.51
N TYR A 187 2.74 -9.75 -19.43
CA TYR A 187 2.84 -8.32 -19.73
C TYR A 187 2.56 -7.45 -18.51
N HIS A 188 1.48 -7.70 -17.77
CA HIS A 188 1.17 -6.92 -16.57
C HIS A 188 2.16 -7.18 -15.44
N TYR A 189 2.65 -8.40 -15.30
CA TYR A 189 3.68 -8.79 -14.33
C TYR A 189 4.98 -8.06 -14.62
N ASP A 190 5.52 -8.20 -15.83
CA ASP A 190 6.75 -7.53 -16.27
C ASP A 190 6.59 -6.02 -16.23
N TYR A 191 5.45 -5.49 -16.68
CA TYR A 191 5.16 -4.07 -16.59
C TYR A 191 5.24 -3.60 -15.13
N THR A 192 4.65 -4.34 -14.20
CA THR A 192 4.63 -3.98 -12.77
C THR A 192 6.03 -4.05 -12.18
N VAL A 193 6.73 -5.17 -12.35
CA VAL A 193 8.05 -5.43 -11.78
C VAL A 193 9.10 -4.46 -12.29
N TYR A 194 9.15 -4.27 -13.61
CA TYR A 194 10.15 -3.44 -14.29
C TYR A 194 9.69 -1.99 -14.48
N ASN A 195 8.62 -1.57 -13.80
CA ASN A 195 8.12 -0.20 -13.93
C ASN A 195 9.18 0.85 -13.57
N HIS A 196 10.05 0.54 -12.62
CA HIS A 196 11.15 1.42 -12.20
C HIS A 196 12.07 1.80 -13.38
N LEU A 197 12.41 0.87 -14.27
CA LEU A 197 13.23 1.11 -15.46
C LEU A 197 12.56 2.11 -16.42
N LYS A 198 11.25 1.95 -16.66
CA LYS A 198 10.47 2.86 -17.51
C LYS A 198 10.43 4.30 -16.99
N HIS A 199 10.66 4.47 -15.69
CA HIS A 199 10.66 5.76 -15.02
C HIS A 199 12.08 6.27 -14.70
N GLY A 200 13.12 5.64 -15.25
CA GLY A 200 14.51 6.07 -15.10
C GLY A 200 15.07 5.89 -13.68
N LEU A 201 14.50 4.98 -12.90
CA LEU A 201 15.06 4.58 -11.61
C LEU A 201 16.18 3.55 -11.83
N PRO A 202 17.13 3.41 -10.89
CA PRO A 202 18.27 2.51 -11.04
C PRO A 202 17.87 1.04 -11.26
N ASP A 203 18.65 0.29 -12.04
CA ASP A 203 18.40 -1.15 -12.30
C ASP A 203 18.36 -1.99 -11.02
N ASN A 204 19.11 -1.59 -9.99
CA ASN A 204 19.13 -2.23 -8.68
C ASN A 204 18.08 -1.64 -7.71
N TRP A 205 16.98 -1.10 -8.23
CA TRP A 205 15.95 -0.49 -7.40
C TRP A 205 15.33 -1.51 -6.44
N LYS A 206 15.59 -1.32 -5.15
CA LYS A 206 15.18 -2.23 -4.07
C LYS A 206 13.66 -2.47 -4.05
N TYR A 207 12.84 -1.45 -4.30
CA TYR A 207 11.42 -1.47 -3.96
C TYR A 207 10.52 -2.04 -5.06
N THR A 208 10.87 -3.24 -5.52
CA THR A 208 10.13 -4.04 -6.50
C THR A 208 9.92 -5.44 -5.95
N SER A 209 8.89 -6.16 -6.42
CA SER A 209 8.60 -7.52 -5.96
C SER A 209 9.74 -8.53 -6.17
N LEU A 210 10.70 -8.25 -7.06
CA LEU A 210 11.89 -9.10 -7.25
C LEU A 210 12.74 -9.23 -5.99
N ASN A 211 12.75 -8.20 -5.14
CA ASN A 211 13.56 -8.16 -3.92
C ASN A 211 12.78 -8.57 -2.67
N TYR A 212 11.51 -8.98 -2.82
CA TYR A 212 10.63 -9.37 -1.72
C TYR A 212 9.84 -10.65 -2.06
N PRO A 213 10.51 -11.76 -2.42
CA PRO A 213 9.83 -12.99 -2.83
C PRO A 213 8.93 -13.56 -1.72
N GLU A 214 9.22 -13.30 -0.45
CA GLU A 214 8.42 -13.73 0.70
C GLU A 214 7.05 -13.04 0.79
N LEU A 215 6.89 -11.90 0.12
CA LEU A 215 5.66 -11.12 0.14
C LEU A 215 4.69 -11.48 -0.99
N ILE A 216 5.17 -12.23 -1.99
CA ILE A 216 4.48 -12.52 -3.24
C ILE A 216 3.88 -13.93 -3.21
N ASP A 217 2.62 -14.05 -3.60
CA ASP A 217 1.99 -15.35 -3.80
C ASP A 217 2.32 -15.88 -5.20
N LEU A 218 2.48 -17.20 -5.29
CA LEU A 218 2.62 -17.88 -6.57
C LEU A 218 1.25 -17.99 -7.24
N ILE A 219 1.22 -17.94 -8.58
CA ILE A 219 0.07 -18.42 -9.32
C ILE A 219 -0.04 -19.93 -9.10
N GLU A 220 -1.20 -20.36 -8.63
CA GLU A 220 -1.63 -21.75 -8.74
C GLU A 220 -1.97 -22.00 -10.22
N LYS A 221 -1.17 -22.82 -10.91
CA LYS A 221 -1.36 -23.18 -12.32
C LYS A 221 -2.49 -24.18 -12.52
#